data_AF-A0A955SSQ6-F1
#
_entry.id   AF-A0A955SSQ6-F1
#
_cell.length_a   1.000
_cell.length_b   1.000
_cell.length_c   1.000
_cell.angle_alpha   90.00
_cell.angle_beta   90.00
_cell.angle_gamma   90.00
#
_symmetry.space_group_name_H-M   'P 1'
#
loop_
_entity.id
_entity.type
_entity.pdbx_description
1 polymer ?
#
loop_
_entity_poly.entity_id
_entity_poly.type
_entity_poly.pdbx_seq_one_letter_code
_entity_poly.pdbx_strand_id
1 'polypeptide(L)' 'SGKRNPLTAAISRDEGKTWTHKRNMENDPNETYSYTSLDFANGRALLSYYVADEESGWISSRFRSVPIGWFYEGE' A
#
# COMPACT_ATOMS: atom_id res chain seq x y z
N SER A 1 16.49 13.09 -3.80
CA SER A 1 15.78 11.80 -3.87
C SER A 1 14.29 12.08 -4.00
N GLY A 2 13.52 11.22 -4.69
CA GLY A 2 12.07 11.41 -4.86
C GLY A 2 11.27 10.81 -3.71
N LYS A 3 10.18 11.48 -3.34
CA LYS A 3 9.26 11.03 -2.30
C LYS A 3 8.51 9.74 -2.73
N ARG A 4 8.42 8.74 -1.86
CA ARG A 4 7.65 7.50 -2.14
C ARG A 4 6.24 7.63 -1.60
N ASN A 5 5.43 8.42 -2.28
CA ASN A 5 4.05 8.73 -1.90
C ASN A 5 3.22 8.97 -3.16
N PRO A 6 1.99 8.43 -3.26
CA PRO A 6 1.27 7.58 -2.29
C PRO A 6 1.72 6.11 -2.29
N LEU A 7 1.27 5.33 -1.29
CA LEU A 7 1.27 3.86 -1.35
C LEU A 7 -0.02 3.42 -2.06
N THR A 8 0.09 2.98 -3.32
CA THR A 8 -1.05 2.63 -4.17
C THR A 8 -1.14 1.12 -4.40
N ALA A 9 -2.35 0.58 -4.26
CA ALA A 9 -2.71 -0.75 -4.72
C ALA A 9 -3.34 -0.67 -6.13
N ALA A 10 -3.14 -1.71 -6.93
CA ALA A 10 -3.80 -1.91 -8.21
C ALA A 10 -4.05 -3.41 -8.41
N ILE A 11 -5.05 -3.77 -9.22
CA ILE A 11 -5.40 -5.16 -9.52
C ILE A 11 -4.95 -5.51 -10.93
N SER A 12 -4.33 -6.67 -11.08
CA SER A 12 -4.15 -7.31 -12.38
C SER A 12 -5.01 -8.56 -12.46
N ARG A 13 -5.56 -8.82 -13.65
CA ARG A 13 -6.37 -10.01 -13.98
C ARG A 13 -5.78 -10.84 -15.12
N ASP A 14 -4.59 -10.47 -15.56
CA ASP A 14 -3.94 -11.00 -16.75
C ASP A 14 -2.46 -11.32 -16.47
N GLU A 15 -2.20 -11.86 -15.28
CA GLU A 15 -0.87 -12.28 -14.82
C GLU A 15 0.15 -11.13 -14.85
N GLY A 16 -0.29 -9.92 -14.43
CA GLY A 16 0.57 -8.75 -14.28
C GLY A 16 0.79 -7.94 -15.55
N LYS A 17 0.12 -8.23 -16.67
CA LYS A 17 0.27 -7.50 -17.93
C LYS A 17 -0.37 -6.11 -17.89
N THR A 18 -1.57 -6.02 -17.33
CA THR A 18 -2.30 -4.76 -17.11
C THR A 18 -2.73 -4.63 -15.66
N TRP A 19 -2.83 -3.38 -15.22
CA TRP A 19 -3.17 -3.00 -13.86
C TRP A 19 -4.27 -1.95 -13.87
N THR A 20 -5.41 -2.27 -13.27
CA THR A 20 -6.59 -1.41 -13.19
C THR A 20 -6.97 -1.15 -11.74
N HIS A 21 -8.03 -0.35 -11.53
CA HIS A 21 -8.60 -0.06 -10.22
C HIS A 21 -7.55 0.41 -9.18
N LYS A 22 -6.81 1.48 -9.53
CA LYS A 22 -5.77 2.05 -8.66
C LYS A 22 -6.42 2.73 -7.45
N ARG A 23 -6.00 2.34 -6.25
CA ARG A 23 -6.48 2.93 -4.98
C ARG A 23 -5.33 3.20 -4.03
N ASN A 24 -5.33 4.39 -3.44
CA ASN A 24 -4.30 4.78 -2.48
C ASN A 24 -4.66 4.21 -1.11
N MET A 25 -3.76 3.39 -0.55
CA MET A 25 -3.84 2.89 0.82
C MET A 25 -3.33 3.93 1.82
N GLU A 26 -2.31 4.70 1.42
CA GLU A 26 -1.74 5.80 2.20
C GLU A 26 -1.41 6.96 1.26
N ASN A 27 -1.65 8.20 1.68
CA ASN A 27 -1.42 9.40 0.87
C ASN A 27 -0.98 10.62 1.69
N ASP A 28 -0.43 10.43 2.89
CA ASP A 28 -0.06 11.54 3.76
C ASP A 28 1.10 12.36 3.14
N PRO A 29 0.93 13.67 2.87
CA PRO A 29 1.95 14.50 2.25
C PRO A 29 3.20 14.70 3.13
N ASN A 30 3.23 14.22 4.37
CA ASN A 30 4.40 14.23 5.26
C ASN A 30 5.07 12.85 5.42
N GLU A 31 4.56 11.81 4.76
CA GLU A 31 5.10 10.45 4.90
C GLU A 31 5.63 9.85 3.59
N THR A 32 6.70 9.07 3.69
CA THR A 32 7.28 8.24 2.62
C THR A 32 7.12 6.76 2.97
N TYR A 33 6.58 5.98 2.02
CA TYR A 33 6.27 4.56 2.21
C TYR A 33 7.24 3.68 1.42
N SER A 34 7.75 2.60 2.01
CA SER A 34 8.70 1.74 1.30
C SER A 34 8.78 0.30 1.79
N TYR A 35 9.37 -0.55 0.96
CA TYR A 35 9.67 -1.96 1.27
C TYR A 35 8.42 -2.75 1.71
N THR A 36 7.33 -2.60 0.95
CA THR A 36 6.07 -3.30 1.21
C THR A 36 6.21 -4.80 1.06
N SER A 37 5.83 -5.53 2.10
CA SER A 37 5.52 -6.95 2.08
C SER A 37 4.00 -7.14 2.10
N LEU A 38 3.54 -8.25 1.52
CA LEU A 38 2.13 -8.58 1.39
C LEU A 38 1.96 -10.09 1.54
N ASP A 39 0.99 -10.49 2.34
CA ASP A 39 0.48 -11.87 2.44
C ASP A 39 -1.05 -11.86 2.53
N PHE A 40 -1.68 -13.01 2.33
CA PHE A 40 -3.13 -13.17 2.41
C PHE A 40 -3.51 -14.24 3.43
N ALA A 41 -4.35 -13.85 4.40
CA ALA A 41 -4.88 -14.79 5.39
C ALA A 41 -6.30 -14.40 5.80
N ASN A 42 -7.16 -15.39 6.02
CA ASN A 42 -8.53 -15.22 6.55
C ASN A 42 -9.37 -14.18 5.79
N GLY A 43 -9.28 -14.14 4.45
CA GLY A 43 -10.01 -13.19 3.62
C GLY A 43 -9.47 -11.75 3.67
N ARG A 44 -8.24 -11.57 4.14
CA ARG A 44 -7.59 -10.25 4.31
C ARG A 44 -6.23 -10.23 3.63
N ALA A 45 -5.86 -9.06 3.12
CA ALA A 45 -4.48 -8.74 2.79
C ALA A 45 -3.79 -8.18 4.03
N LEU A 46 -2.64 -8.75 4.35
CA LEU A 46 -1.77 -8.39 5.46
C LEU A 46 -0.54 -7.72 4.89
N LEU A 47 -0.33 -6.44 5.20
CA LEU A 47 0.79 -5.67 4.69
C LEU A 47 1.66 -5.19 5.83
N SER A 48 2.97 -5.19 5.60
CA SER A 48 3.90 -4.39 6.40
C SER A 48 4.85 -3.62 5.52
N TYR A 49 5.15 -2.38 5.90
CA TYR A 49 6.00 -1.46 5.13
C TYR A 49 6.62 -0.44 6.07
N TYR A 50 7.71 0.18 5.62
CA TYR A 50 8.35 1.27 6.32
C TYR A 50 7.63 2.58 6.04
N VAL A 51 7.50 3.39 7.08
CA VAL A 51 7.02 4.76 7.02
C VAL A 51 8.13 5.66 7.55
N ALA A 52 8.60 6.56 6.71
CA ALA A 52 9.47 7.64 7.12
C ALA A 52 8.63 8.91 7.25
N ASP A 53 8.71 9.55 8.41
CA ASP A 53 8.17 10.89 8.63
C ASP A 53 9.17 11.93 8.10
N GLU A 54 8.74 12.79 7.19
CA GLU A 54 9.63 13.73 6.49
C GLU A 54 10.09 14.89 7.38
N GLU A 55 9.37 15.20 8.47
CA GLU A 55 9.72 16.30 9.36
C GLU A 55 10.78 15.87 10.40
N SER A 56 10.55 14.74 11.06
CA SER A 56 11.43 14.20 12.11
C SER A 56 12.55 13.30 11.56
N GLY A 57 12.39 12.77 10.35
CA GLY A 57 13.28 11.76 9.77
C GLY A 57 13.17 10.38 10.42
N TRP A 58 12.20 10.17 11.31
CA TRP A 58 12.03 8.90 12.00
C TRP A 58 11.42 7.86 11.07
N ILE A 59 11.96 6.64 11.15
CA ILE A 59 11.49 5.50 10.38
C ILE A 59 10.86 4.50 11.32
N SER A 60 9.65 4.06 10.98
CA SER A 60 8.91 3.03 11.70
C SER A 60 8.37 1.98 10.74
N SER A 61 7.97 0.82 11.28
CA SER A 61 7.22 -0.19 10.53
C SER A 61 5.72 -0.03 10.80
N ARG A 62 4.92 -0.08 9.75
CA ARG A 62 3.46 0.00 9.81
C ARG A 62 2.86 -1.30 9.31
N PHE A 63 1.89 -1.82 10.05
CA PHE A 63 1.08 -2.98 9.67
C PHE A 63 -0.32 -2.53 9.24
N ARG A 64 -0.83 -3.13 8.17
CA ARG A 64 -2.23 -3.02 7.75
C ARG A 64 -2.82 -4.39 7.53
N SER A 65 -4.08 -4.54 7.94
CA SER A 65 -4.90 -5.70 7.60
C SER A 65 -6.17 -5.19 6.98
N VAL A 66 -6.36 -5.41 5.68
CA VAL A 66 -7.53 -4.90 4.92
C VAL A 66 -8.32 -6.07 4.35
N PRO A 67 -9.67 -6.02 4.32
CA PRO A 67 -10.46 -7.04 3.63
C PRO A 67 -10.04 -7.15 2.17
N ILE A 68 -9.95 -8.36 1.60
CA ILE A 68 -9.65 -8.51 0.17
C ILE A 68 -10.69 -7.77 -0.69
N GLY A 69 -11.94 -7.74 -0.25
CA GLY A 69 -13.01 -6.99 -0.91
C GLY A 69 -12.71 -5.50 -1.05
N TRP A 70 -11.91 -4.91 -0.16
CA TRP A 70 -11.50 -3.50 -0.25
C TRP A 70 -10.79 -3.18 -1.56
N PHE A 71 -10.05 -4.11 -2.16
CA PHE A 71 -9.39 -3.84 -3.43
C PHE A 71 -10.36 -3.75 -4.61
N TYR A 72 -11.62 -4.20 -4.45
CA TYR A 72 -12.60 -4.30 -5.53
C TYR A 72 -13.83 -3.39 -5.35
N GLU A 73 -13.96 -2.67 -4.23
CA GLU A 73 -15.15 -1.83 -4.01
C GLU A 73 -15.25 -0.71 -5.05
N GLY A 74 -16.44 -0.51 -5.61
CA GLY A 74 -16.69 0.55 -6.59
C GLY A 74 -16.18 0.25 -8.00
N GLU A 75 -15.74 -0.98 -8.26
CA GLU A 75 -15.67 -1.54 -9.61
C GLU A 75 -17.08 -1.86 -10.17
#